data_AF-A0A9E4IV92-F1
#
_entry.id   AF-A0A9E4IV92-F1
#
_cell.length_a   1.000
_cell.length_b   1.000
_cell.length_c   1.000
_cell.angle_alpha   90.00
_cell.angle_beta   90.00
_cell.angle_gamma   90.00
#
_symmetry.space_group_name_H-M   'P 1'
#
loop_
_entity.id
_entity.type
_entity.pdbx_description
1 polymer ?
#
loop_
_entity_poly.entity_id
_entity_poly.type
_entity_poly.pdbx_seq_one_letter_code
_entity_poly.pdbx_strand_id
1 'polypeptide(L)'
;SSQKCMRVSGKHNDLENVGPSLRHHTFFEMLGNFSFGDYFKADAIPFAWKLLTEVWELPAERLYATVFKGEDGVPRDDEAYAIWRRLVPAERIVELGAAENFWAMGDTGPCGRCSEVHFHRGDHLPCGAPRCLGIDCDCDRYVEIWNNVFMEFERIDDGSLTSLPAPSIDTGMGLERIVAVLQDTLSNYDTDLFTPLLAAIGKRTGSEYGPLAGRPSNDG
;
A
#
# COMPACT_ATOMS: atom_id res chain seq x y z
N SER A 1 1.22 -1.31 -16.26
CA SER A 1 1.38 -2.77 -16.42
C SER A 1 0.75 -3.47 -15.22
N SER A 2 0.60 -4.79 -15.28
CA SER A 2 0.35 -5.65 -14.10
C SER A 2 1.54 -6.57 -13.95
N GLN A 3 2.38 -6.32 -12.95
CA GLN A 3 3.60 -7.07 -12.71
C GLN A 3 3.33 -8.22 -11.75
N LYS A 4 3.74 -9.43 -12.12
CA LYS A 4 3.74 -10.58 -11.21
C LYS A 4 4.88 -10.44 -10.22
N CYS A 5 4.56 -10.35 -8.93
CA CYS A 5 5.52 -10.15 -7.84
C CYS A 5 5.59 -11.41 -6.97
N MET A 6 6.78 -11.65 -6.40
CA MET A 6 6.98 -12.70 -5.41
C MET A 6 7.82 -12.17 -4.24
N ARG A 7 7.26 -12.17 -3.02
CA ARG A 7 7.88 -11.69 -1.78
C ARG A 7 8.05 -12.82 -0.78
N VAL A 8 9.13 -13.58 -0.92
CA VAL A 8 9.41 -14.79 -0.14
C VAL A 8 10.75 -14.74 0.61
N SER A 9 11.56 -13.70 0.38
CA SER A 9 12.88 -13.50 1.00
C SER A 9 13.39 -12.07 0.76
N GLY A 10 14.45 -11.69 1.48
CA GLY A 10 15.10 -10.38 1.35
C GLY A 10 14.37 -9.25 2.08
N LYS A 11 14.60 -8.01 1.62
CA LYS A 11 14.07 -6.78 2.23
C LYS A 11 12.54 -6.73 2.28
N HIS A 12 11.87 -7.30 1.27
CA HIS A 12 10.43 -7.37 1.16
C HIS A 12 9.98 -8.84 1.30
N ASN A 13 9.88 -9.33 2.53
CA ASN A 13 9.50 -10.72 2.84
C ASN A 13 8.19 -10.79 3.63
N ASP A 14 7.15 -11.35 3.01
CA ASP A 14 5.82 -11.45 3.58
C ASP A 14 5.44 -12.87 4.01
N LEU A 15 6.37 -13.84 3.97
CA LEU A 15 6.08 -15.26 4.12
C LEU A 15 5.34 -15.59 5.43
N GLU A 16 5.81 -15.07 6.57
CA GLU A 16 5.22 -15.31 7.88
C GLU A 16 3.85 -14.63 8.05
N ASN A 17 3.54 -13.64 7.21
CA ASN A 17 2.28 -12.92 7.24
C ASN A 17 1.16 -13.63 6.46
N VAL A 18 1.50 -14.59 5.58
CA VAL A 18 0.52 -15.27 4.72
C VAL A 18 -0.32 -16.26 5.51
N GLY A 19 -1.64 -16.04 5.51
CA GLY A 19 -2.59 -16.81 6.31
C GLY A 19 -3.11 -16.02 7.52
N PRO A 20 -2.23 -15.56 8.45
CA PRO A 20 -2.65 -14.70 9.56
C PRO A 20 -3.16 -13.32 9.10
N SER A 21 -2.54 -12.71 8.10
CA SER A 21 -2.96 -11.42 7.57
C SER A 21 -4.02 -11.58 6.49
N LEU A 22 -5.00 -10.67 6.49
CA LEU A 22 -6.05 -10.61 5.48
C LEU A 22 -5.59 -10.06 4.12
N ARG A 23 -4.36 -9.50 4.05
CA ARG A 23 -3.88 -8.66 2.94
C ARG A 23 -2.48 -8.98 2.41
N HIS A 24 -1.77 -9.93 3.00
CA HIS A 24 -0.40 -10.30 2.60
C HIS A 24 -0.37 -11.62 1.83
N HIS A 25 0.40 -11.65 0.75
CA HIS A 25 0.57 -12.80 -0.13
C HIS A 25 2.04 -12.97 -0.48
N THR A 26 2.45 -14.21 -0.74
CA THR A 26 3.78 -14.47 -1.32
C THR A 26 3.81 -14.10 -2.81
N PHE A 27 2.78 -14.49 -3.56
CA PHE A 27 2.57 -14.13 -4.96
C PHE A 27 1.39 -13.17 -5.06
N PHE A 28 1.58 -12.06 -5.79
CA PHE A 28 0.53 -11.07 -6.04
C PHE A 28 0.81 -10.29 -7.32
N GLU A 29 -0.20 -9.58 -7.81
CA GLU A 29 -0.06 -8.67 -8.93
C GLU A 29 0.05 -7.21 -8.48
N MET A 30 1.07 -6.52 -8.99
CA MET A 30 1.29 -5.09 -8.76
C MET A 30 0.92 -4.30 -10.01
N LEU A 31 -0.15 -3.52 -9.91
CA LEU A 31 -0.56 -2.54 -10.91
C LEU A 31 0.36 -1.33 -10.81
N GLY A 32 1.02 -0.97 -11.91
CA GLY A 32 1.95 0.16 -11.92
C GLY A 32 1.88 1.00 -13.19
N ASN A 33 1.96 2.32 -13.02
CA ASN A 33 2.38 3.26 -14.05
C ASN A 33 3.76 3.81 -13.72
N PHE A 34 4.50 4.16 -14.76
CA PHE A 34 5.88 4.62 -14.66
C PHE A 34 6.05 5.91 -15.47
N SER A 35 6.93 6.77 -15.00
CA SER A 35 7.41 7.95 -15.73
C SER A 35 8.93 7.92 -15.71
N PHE A 36 9.56 7.99 -16.87
CA PHE A 36 11.02 8.01 -16.98
C PHE A 36 11.45 9.39 -17.49
N GLY A 37 11.61 10.34 -16.57
CA GLY A 37 11.98 11.73 -16.90
C GLY A 37 10.93 12.52 -17.67
N ASP A 38 9.65 12.14 -17.58
CA ASP A 38 8.53 12.82 -18.26
C ASP A 38 7.71 13.67 -17.28
N TYR A 39 6.73 13.07 -16.60
CA TYR A 39 5.97 13.71 -15.53
C TYR A 39 6.46 13.29 -14.14
N PHE A 40 6.09 14.07 -13.11
CA PHE A 40 6.50 13.82 -11.73
C PHE A 40 5.32 13.98 -10.75
N LYS A 41 5.55 14.43 -9.51
CA LYS A 41 4.54 14.47 -8.43
C LYS A 41 3.26 15.22 -8.82
N ALA A 42 3.42 16.35 -9.50
CA ALA A 42 2.32 17.24 -9.90
C ALA A 42 1.27 16.56 -10.80
N ASP A 43 1.64 15.50 -11.51
CA ASP A 43 0.74 14.72 -12.37
C ASP A 43 0.45 13.34 -11.79
N ALA A 44 1.46 12.66 -11.21
CA ALA A 44 1.33 11.31 -10.68
C ALA A 44 0.27 11.21 -9.58
N ILE A 45 0.27 12.16 -8.62
CA ILE A 45 -0.71 12.18 -7.53
C ILE A 45 -2.14 12.42 -8.09
N PRO A 46 -2.38 13.44 -8.95
CA PRO A 46 -3.69 13.60 -9.59
C PRO A 46 -4.13 12.41 -10.46
N PHE A 47 -3.22 11.70 -11.13
CA PHE A 47 -3.58 10.50 -11.89
C PHE A 47 -4.08 9.38 -10.97
N ALA A 48 -3.37 9.11 -9.87
CA ALA A 48 -3.81 8.14 -8.88
C ALA A 48 -5.18 8.53 -8.29
N TRP A 49 -5.33 9.80 -7.90
CA TRP A 49 -6.58 10.32 -7.35
C TRP A 49 -7.75 10.19 -8.33
N LYS A 50 -7.55 10.57 -9.59
CA LYS A 50 -8.57 10.48 -10.64
C LYS A 50 -9.00 9.04 -10.89
N LEU A 51 -8.07 8.10 -10.97
CA LEU A 51 -8.42 6.69 -11.15
C LEU A 51 -9.28 6.19 -9.99
N LEU A 52 -8.85 6.45 -8.75
CA LEU A 52 -9.55 5.98 -7.56
C LEU A 52 -10.94 6.61 -7.40
N THR A 53 -11.07 7.92 -7.62
CA THR A 53 -12.30 8.67 -7.24
C THR A 53 -13.23 8.97 -8.41
N GLU A 54 -12.72 9.19 -9.63
CA GLU A 54 -13.56 9.53 -10.78
C GLU A 54 -13.86 8.33 -11.67
N VAL A 55 -12.91 7.39 -11.81
CA VAL A 55 -13.06 6.24 -12.71
C VAL A 55 -13.61 5.03 -11.96
N TRP A 56 -13.07 4.74 -10.78
CA TRP A 56 -13.53 3.64 -9.93
C TRP A 56 -14.54 4.07 -8.86
N GLU A 57 -14.82 5.37 -8.79
CA GLU A 57 -15.87 5.95 -7.94
C GLU A 57 -15.74 5.55 -6.47
N LEU A 58 -14.51 5.36 -5.97
CA LEU A 58 -14.29 5.13 -4.55
C LEU A 58 -14.70 6.38 -3.76
N PRO A 59 -15.34 6.19 -2.59
CA PRO A 59 -15.72 7.29 -1.72
C PRO A 59 -14.49 8.09 -1.29
N ALA A 60 -14.37 9.30 -1.83
CA ALA A 60 -13.20 10.14 -1.64
C ALA A 60 -12.94 10.45 -0.17
N GLU A 61 -13.97 10.52 0.67
CA GLU A 61 -13.89 10.73 2.13
C GLU A 61 -13.23 9.59 2.89
N ARG A 62 -13.15 8.38 2.31
CA ARG A 62 -12.47 7.22 2.88
C ARG A 62 -11.01 7.11 2.45
N LEU A 63 -10.54 7.98 1.55
CA LEU A 63 -9.15 7.99 1.10
C LEU A 63 -8.31 8.93 1.97
N TYR A 64 -7.15 8.43 2.34
CA TYR A 64 -6.12 9.12 3.11
C TYR A 64 -4.80 9.02 2.36
N ALA A 65 -3.94 10.02 2.51
CA ALA A 65 -2.61 10.02 1.93
C ALA A 65 -1.54 10.05 3.01
N THR A 66 -0.40 9.42 2.75
CA THR A 66 0.81 9.56 3.56
C THR A 66 1.87 10.33 2.80
N VAL A 67 2.71 11.11 3.50
CA VAL A 67 3.86 11.80 2.91
C VAL A 67 5.08 11.68 3.81
N PHE A 68 6.27 11.72 3.21
CA PHE A 68 7.52 11.64 3.95
C PHE A 68 7.74 12.86 4.85
N LYS A 69 7.86 12.62 6.17
CA LYS A 69 8.02 13.67 7.19
C LYS A 69 9.42 14.29 7.27
N GLY A 70 10.40 13.67 6.62
CA GLY A 70 11.82 14.01 6.76
C GLY A 70 12.50 13.17 7.84
N GLU A 71 13.55 12.45 7.45
CA GLU A 71 14.31 11.54 8.31
C GLU A 71 15.66 11.22 7.62
N ASP A 72 16.67 10.82 8.39
CA ASP A 72 17.98 10.38 7.88
C ASP A 72 18.68 11.35 6.92
N GLY A 73 18.52 12.67 7.16
CA GLY A 73 19.11 13.72 6.34
C GLY A 73 18.38 13.98 5.02
N VAL A 74 17.27 13.28 4.75
CA VAL A 74 16.36 13.57 3.64
C VAL A 74 15.27 14.52 4.13
N PRO A 75 15.02 15.66 3.46
CA PRO A 75 14.02 16.61 3.90
C PRO A 75 12.59 16.10 3.68
N ARG A 76 11.66 16.65 4.46
CA ARG A 76 10.21 16.49 4.30
C ARG A 76 9.79 16.67 2.84
N ASP A 77 8.78 15.93 2.40
CA ASP A 77 8.19 16.10 1.07
C ASP A 77 7.11 17.19 1.05
N ASP A 78 7.55 18.45 1.12
CA ASP A 78 6.66 19.62 1.07
C ASP A 78 5.84 19.69 -0.23
N GLU A 79 6.40 19.20 -1.34
CA GLU A 79 5.76 19.21 -2.65
C GLU A 79 4.58 18.24 -2.68
N ALA A 80 4.78 16.98 -2.28
CA ALA A 80 3.71 15.99 -2.20
C ALA A 80 2.59 16.46 -1.24
N TYR A 81 2.97 17.00 -0.07
CA TYR A 81 2.01 17.56 0.88
C TYR A 81 1.16 18.67 0.25
N ALA A 82 1.79 19.63 -0.44
CA ALA A 82 1.09 20.75 -1.07
C ALA A 82 0.13 20.30 -2.18
N ILE A 83 0.47 19.24 -2.92
CA ILE A 83 -0.40 18.66 -3.94
C ILE A 83 -1.61 17.98 -3.28
N TRP A 84 -1.38 17.13 -2.26
CA TRP A 84 -2.46 16.46 -1.53
C TRP A 84 -3.41 17.44 -0.84
N ARG A 85 -2.90 18.56 -0.31
CA ARG A 85 -3.75 19.59 0.32
C ARG A 85 -4.77 20.21 -0.62
N ARG A 86 -4.61 20.07 -1.94
CA ARG A 86 -5.58 20.52 -2.94
C ARG A 86 -6.67 19.47 -3.20
N LEU A 87 -6.43 18.21 -2.83
CA LEU A 87 -7.31 17.06 -3.10
C LEU A 87 -8.06 16.61 -1.85
N VAL A 88 -7.40 16.66 -0.68
CA VAL A 88 -7.95 16.22 0.61
C VAL A 88 -7.73 17.23 1.75
N PRO A 89 -8.59 17.22 2.78
CA PRO A 89 -8.37 17.94 4.03
C PRO A 89 -7.05 17.55 4.71
N ALA A 90 -6.51 18.47 5.54
CA ALA A 90 -5.18 18.30 6.14
C ALA A 90 -5.14 17.10 7.09
N GLU A 91 -6.25 16.87 7.81
CA GLU A 91 -6.42 15.76 8.73
C GLU A 91 -6.38 14.38 8.06
N ARG A 92 -6.45 14.32 6.73
CA ARG A 92 -6.34 13.07 5.95
C ARG A 92 -4.98 12.93 5.25
N ILE A 93 -4.03 13.78 5.59
CA ILE A 93 -2.63 13.70 5.14
C ILE A 93 -1.78 13.39 6.37
N VAL A 94 -1.27 12.17 6.44
CA VAL A 94 -0.44 11.69 7.55
C VAL A 94 1.03 11.78 7.15
N GLU A 95 1.89 12.23 8.07
CA GLU A 95 3.31 12.36 7.81
C GLU A 95 4.06 11.20 8.48
N LEU A 96 4.68 10.32 7.70
CA LEU A 96 5.37 9.12 8.19
C LEU A 96 6.87 9.15 7.88
N GLY A 97 7.61 8.24 8.54
CA GLY A 97 9.07 8.20 8.50
C GLY A 97 9.64 7.49 7.28
N ALA A 98 10.93 7.17 7.36
CA ALA A 98 11.64 6.44 6.31
C ALA A 98 11.16 5.00 6.15
N ALA A 99 10.64 4.39 7.23
CA ALA A 99 10.13 3.02 7.19
C ALA A 99 8.91 2.88 6.25
N GLU A 100 8.03 3.89 6.20
CA GLU A 100 6.81 3.86 5.39
C GLU A 100 6.93 4.71 4.11
N ASN A 101 7.54 5.89 4.20
CA ASN A 101 7.54 6.88 3.12
C ASN A 101 8.91 7.13 2.46
N PHE A 102 9.87 6.22 2.64
CA PHE A 102 11.10 6.19 1.83
C PHE A 102 11.28 4.80 1.22
N TRP A 103 11.01 4.68 -0.08
CA TRP A 103 11.04 3.40 -0.77
C TRP A 103 12.38 3.14 -1.44
N ALA A 104 12.87 1.91 -1.33
CA ALA A 104 14.04 1.42 -2.05
C ALA A 104 13.89 -0.07 -2.37
N MET A 105 14.32 -0.47 -3.58
CA MET A 105 14.22 -1.86 -4.03
C MET A 105 15.11 -2.80 -3.19
N GLY A 106 16.29 -2.35 -2.80
CA GLY A 106 17.27 -3.12 -2.05
C GLY A 106 18.18 -2.25 -1.18
N ASP A 107 19.38 -2.74 -0.92
CA ASP A 107 20.42 -2.05 -0.16
C ASP A 107 21.11 -0.96 -0.98
N THR A 108 21.09 -1.09 -2.31
CA THR A 108 21.58 -0.12 -3.28
C THR A 108 20.59 0.01 -4.45
N GLY A 109 20.79 1.03 -5.28
CA GLY A 109 19.97 1.30 -6.47
C GLY A 109 19.04 2.50 -6.34
N PRO A 110 18.13 2.69 -7.33
CA PRO A 110 17.16 3.77 -7.33
C PRO A 110 16.22 3.70 -6.13
N CYS A 111 15.99 4.86 -5.51
CA CYS A 111 15.14 5.02 -4.35
C CYS A 111 14.60 6.45 -4.27
N GLY A 112 13.68 6.67 -3.33
CA GLY A 112 13.22 8.01 -3.04
C GLY A 112 12.06 8.08 -2.09
N ARG A 113 11.62 9.31 -1.85
CA ARG A 113 10.43 9.57 -1.04
C ARG A 113 9.23 8.99 -1.76
N CYS A 114 8.23 8.57 -1.01
CA CYS A 114 6.99 8.10 -1.60
C CYS A 114 5.77 8.64 -0.86
N SER A 115 4.63 8.52 -1.51
CA SER A 115 3.34 8.88 -0.96
C SER A 115 2.34 7.78 -1.21
N GLU A 116 1.80 7.22 -0.13
CA GLU A 116 0.85 6.11 -0.22
C GLU A 116 -0.58 6.63 -0.10
N VAL A 117 -1.49 5.95 -0.78
CA VAL A 117 -2.93 6.11 -0.62
C VAL A 117 -3.45 4.94 0.22
N HIS A 118 -4.17 5.28 1.27
CA HIS A 118 -4.81 4.36 2.20
C HIS A 118 -6.32 4.49 2.13
N PHE A 119 -7.02 3.37 2.23
CA PHE A 119 -8.48 3.30 2.31
C PHE A 119 -8.94 2.97 3.72
N HIS A 120 -9.82 3.81 4.29
CA HIS A 120 -10.41 3.61 5.61
C HIS A 120 -11.61 2.65 5.52
N ARG A 121 -11.43 1.42 6.00
CA ARG A 121 -12.46 0.37 6.03
C ARG A 121 -13.56 0.62 7.07
N GLY A 122 -13.30 1.46 8.06
CA GLY A 122 -14.29 1.94 9.03
C GLY A 122 -13.95 1.57 10.48
N ASP A 123 -14.47 2.35 11.42
CA ASP A 123 -14.12 2.26 12.84
C ASP A 123 -14.79 1.10 13.60
N HIS A 124 -15.70 0.39 12.94
CA HIS A 124 -16.33 -0.82 13.49
C HIS A 124 -15.36 -2.01 13.55
N LEU A 125 -14.26 -1.98 12.77
CA LEU A 125 -13.25 -3.03 12.81
C LEU A 125 -12.45 -2.99 14.11
N PRO A 126 -12.06 -4.15 14.66
CA PRO A 126 -11.29 -4.22 15.89
C PRO A 126 -9.93 -3.56 15.72
N CYS A 127 -9.43 -3.01 16.82
CA CYS A 127 -8.07 -2.49 16.93
C CYS A 127 -7.49 -3.00 18.25
N GLY A 128 -6.31 -3.62 18.21
CA GLY A 128 -5.66 -4.16 19.41
C GLY A 128 -5.11 -3.08 20.34
N ALA A 129 -4.94 -1.84 19.85
CA ALA A 129 -4.46 -0.73 20.64
C ALA A 129 -5.58 -0.12 21.51
N PRO A 130 -5.29 0.37 22.74
CA PRO A 130 -6.27 1.06 23.58
C PRO A 130 -6.93 2.27 22.88
N ARG A 131 -6.21 2.89 21.95
CA ARG A 131 -6.71 3.89 21.02
C ARG A 131 -6.07 3.62 19.66
N CYS A 132 -6.88 3.54 18.61
CA CYS A 132 -6.38 3.39 17.24
C CYS A 132 -5.49 4.58 16.86
N LEU A 133 -4.33 4.29 16.29
CA LEU A 133 -3.35 5.27 15.80
C LEU A 133 -3.62 5.70 14.34
N GLY A 134 -4.74 5.28 13.76
CA GLY A 134 -5.08 5.57 12.37
C GLY A 134 -4.26 4.71 11.41
N ILE A 135 -3.64 5.35 10.42
CA ILE A 135 -2.77 4.70 9.43
C ILE A 135 -1.52 4.08 10.07
N ASP A 136 -1.01 4.68 11.15
CA ASP A 136 0.15 4.21 11.91
C ASP A 136 -0.19 3.02 12.85
N CYS A 137 -1.29 2.31 12.56
CA CYS A 137 -1.77 1.20 13.38
C CYS A 137 -1.83 -0.09 12.56
N ASP A 138 -1.39 -1.20 13.15
CA ASP A 138 -1.36 -2.50 12.48
C ASP A 138 -2.75 -3.14 12.23
N CYS A 139 -3.82 -2.50 12.71
CA CYS A 139 -5.19 -2.99 12.54
C CYS A 139 -5.72 -2.81 11.10
N ASP A 140 -6.73 -3.59 10.73
CA ASP A 140 -7.31 -3.56 9.37
C ASP A 140 -8.25 -2.37 9.10
N ARG A 141 -8.28 -1.34 9.97
CA ARG A 141 -9.10 -0.13 9.74
C ARG A 141 -8.62 0.68 8.55
N TYR A 142 -7.33 0.66 8.27
CA TYR A 142 -6.72 1.34 7.13
C TYR A 142 -5.96 0.29 6.33
N VAL A 143 -6.13 0.33 5.01
CA VAL A 143 -5.38 -0.53 4.10
C VAL A 143 -4.66 0.34 3.08
N GLU A 144 -3.34 0.19 3.00
CA GLU A 144 -2.54 0.77 1.92
C GLU A 144 -2.96 0.12 0.60
N ILE A 145 -3.46 0.92 -0.34
CA ILE A 145 -3.90 0.43 -1.66
C ILE A 145 -2.94 0.79 -2.77
N TRP A 146 -2.18 1.89 -2.66
CA TRP A 146 -1.32 2.36 -3.75
C TRP A 146 -0.14 3.17 -3.21
N ASN A 147 1.09 2.79 -3.55
CA ASN A 147 2.28 3.57 -3.27
C ASN A 147 2.77 4.32 -4.51
N ASN A 148 2.98 5.64 -4.41
CA ASN A 148 3.57 6.48 -5.45
C ASN A 148 5.01 6.81 -5.05
N VAL A 149 5.98 6.11 -5.62
CA VAL A 149 7.41 6.34 -5.36
C VAL A 149 7.94 7.41 -6.31
N PHE A 150 8.54 8.43 -5.72
CA PHE A 150 9.22 9.50 -6.41
C PHE A 150 10.69 9.15 -6.47
N MET A 151 11.12 8.52 -7.55
CA MET A 151 12.52 8.12 -7.74
C MET A 151 13.37 9.38 -7.90
N GLU A 152 14.14 9.68 -6.86
CA GLU A 152 14.88 10.93 -6.69
C GLU A 152 16.37 10.69 -6.50
N PHE A 153 16.73 9.54 -5.93
CA PHE A 153 18.09 9.24 -5.50
C PHE A 153 18.55 7.86 -5.98
N GLU A 154 19.85 7.72 -6.16
CA GLU A 154 20.56 6.46 -6.25
C GLU A 154 21.30 6.24 -4.93
N ARG A 155 21.00 5.13 -4.25
CA ARG A 155 21.76 4.69 -3.07
C ARG A 155 22.93 3.83 -3.51
N ILE A 156 24.15 4.26 -3.16
CA ILE A 156 25.37 3.54 -3.50
C ILE A 156 25.84 2.65 -2.34
N ASP A 157 26.88 1.82 -2.57
CA ASP A 157 27.33 0.77 -1.65
C ASP A 157 27.70 1.28 -0.24
N ASP A 158 28.16 2.52 -0.10
CA ASP A 158 28.49 3.13 1.20
C ASP A 158 27.26 3.67 1.96
N GLY A 159 26.06 3.48 1.38
CA GLY A 159 24.78 3.93 1.93
C GLY A 159 24.42 5.38 1.61
N SER A 160 25.33 6.15 1.01
CA SER A 160 25.07 7.55 0.64
C SER A 160 24.09 7.66 -0.53
N LEU A 161 23.41 8.81 -0.59
CA LEU A 161 22.40 9.13 -1.60
C LEU A 161 22.96 10.14 -2.58
N THR A 162 22.84 9.84 -3.87
CA THR A 162 23.17 10.76 -4.96
C THR A 162 21.93 11.05 -5.78
N SER A 163 21.75 12.28 -6.27
CA SER A 163 20.55 12.60 -7.07
C SER A 163 20.55 11.87 -8.41
N LEU A 164 19.38 11.36 -8.81
CA LEU A 164 19.21 10.79 -10.14
C LEU A 164 19.31 11.86 -11.23
N PRO A 165 19.85 11.54 -12.42
CA PRO A 165 19.96 12.48 -13.53
C PRO A 165 18.59 12.90 -14.08
N ALA A 166 17.58 12.04 -13.95
CA ALA A 166 16.20 12.30 -14.35
C ALA A 166 15.24 11.74 -13.29
N PRO A 167 14.56 12.61 -12.52
CA PRO A 167 13.51 12.19 -11.60
C PRO A 167 12.44 11.37 -12.32
N SER A 168 11.98 10.30 -11.68
CA SER A 168 11.10 9.31 -12.29
C SER A 168 9.97 8.92 -11.33
N ILE A 169 8.89 8.38 -11.87
CA ILE A 169 7.77 7.84 -11.08
C ILE A 169 7.76 6.33 -11.21
N ASP A 170 7.65 5.66 -10.07
CA ASP A 170 7.37 4.23 -9.96
C ASP A 170 6.18 4.06 -9.01
N THR A 171 5.05 3.58 -9.50
CA THR A 171 3.89 3.33 -8.65
C THR A 171 3.62 1.84 -8.51
N GLY A 172 3.14 1.42 -7.34
CA GLY A 172 2.69 0.06 -7.10
C GLY A 172 1.37 0.02 -6.32
N MET A 173 0.35 -0.58 -6.92
CA MET A 173 -0.93 -0.89 -6.28
C MET A 173 -1.15 -2.41 -6.29
N GLY A 174 -1.43 -2.99 -5.12
CA GLY A 174 -1.75 -4.41 -5.02
C GLY A 174 -3.13 -4.69 -5.60
N LEU A 175 -3.19 -5.50 -6.68
CA LEU A 175 -4.45 -5.85 -7.35
C LEU A 175 -5.46 -6.45 -6.37
N GLU A 176 -5.00 -7.35 -5.51
CA GLU A 176 -5.84 -8.08 -4.56
C GLU A 176 -6.41 -7.14 -3.50
N ARG A 177 -5.63 -6.15 -3.07
CA ARG A 177 -6.08 -5.16 -2.08
C ARG A 177 -7.13 -4.24 -2.68
N ILE A 178 -6.90 -3.72 -3.89
CA ILE A 178 -7.87 -2.82 -4.53
C ILE A 178 -9.16 -3.55 -4.93
N VAL A 179 -9.08 -4.80 -5.39
CA VAL A 179 -10.27 -5.61 -5.67
C VAL A 179 -11.08 -5.85 -4.40
N ALA A 180 -10.43 -6.14 -3.27
CA ALA A 180 -11.13 -6.27 -1.98
C ALA A 180 -11.84 -4.97 -1.58
N VAL A 181 -11.22 -3.81 -1.82
CA VAL A 181 -11.87 -2.51 -1.58
C VAL A 181 -13.08 -2.29 -2.51
N LEU A 182 -12.94 -2.58 -3.81
CA LEU A 182 -13.99 -2.41 -4.80
C LEU A 182 -15.18 -3.36 -4.60
N GLN A 183 -14.93 -4.56 -4.07
CA GLN A 183 -15.95 -5.56 -3.77
C GLN A 183 -16.50 -5.45 -2.34
N ASP A 184 -16.05 -4.45 -1.57
CA ASP A 184 -16.40 -4.24 -0.15
C ASP A 184 -16.16 -5.50 0.72
N THR A 185 -15.10 -6.26 0.42
CA THR A 185 -14.67 -7.39 1.23
C THR A 185 -13.56 -6.97 2.19
N LEU A 186 -13.56 -7.53 3.40
CA LEU A 186 -12.53 -7.24 4.40
C LEU A 186 -11.19 -7.88 4.02
N SER A 187 -11.22 -9.12 3.53
CA SER A 187 -10.02 -9.85 3.12
C SER A 187 -9.85 -9.91 1.61
N ASN A 188 -8.59 -9.91 1.18
CA ASN A 188 -8.20 -10.26 -0.17
C ASN A 188 -8.71 -11.67 -0.56
N TYR A 189 -8.74 -12.61 0.38
CA TYR A 189 -9.15 -14.00 0.14
C TYR A 189 -10.66 -14.18 -0.11
N ASP A 190 -11.46 -13.18 0.28
CA ASP A 190 -12.92 -13.20 0.09
C ASP A 190 -13.34 -12.68 -1.29
N THR A 191 -12.38 -12.29 -2.13
CA THR A 191 -12.65 -11.77 -3.48
C THR A 191 -12.83 -12.89 -4.50
N ASP A 192 -13.34 -12.53 -5.68
CA ASP A 192 -13.40 -13.42 -6.85
C ASP A 192 -12.03 -13.90 -7.35
N LEU A 193 -10.93 -13.26 -6.94
CA LEU A 193 -9.57 -13.73 -7.23
C LEU A 193 -9.21 -15.02 -6.50
N PHE A 194 -9.75 -15.24 -5.30
CA PHE A 194 -9.37 -16.37 -4.43
C PHE A 194 -10.51 -17.35 -4.16
N THR A 195 -11.75 -16.88 -4.08
CA THR A 195 -12.90 -17.74 -3.75
C THR A 195 -13.04 -18.97 -4.66
N PRO A 196 -12.76 -18.93 -5.99
CA PRO A 196 -12.80 -20.14 -6.82
C PRO A 196 -11.68 -21.14 -6.46
N LEU A 197 -10.49 -20.66 -6.13
CA LEU A 197 -9.35 -21.48 -5.73
C LEU A 197 -9.60 -22.14 -4.39
N LEU A 198 -10.08 -21.38 -3.41
CA LEU A 198 -10.39 -21.85 -2.06
C LEU A 198 -11.52 -22.89 -2.08
N ALA A 199 -12.56 -22.68 -2.88
CA ALA A 199 -13.64 -23.65 -3.07
C ALA A 199 -13.13 -24.96 -3.71
N ALA A 200 -12.23 -24.87 -4.70
CA ALA A 200 -11.64 -26.04 -5.33
C ALA A 200 -10.73 -26.83 -4.37
N ILE A 201 -9.97 -26.14 -3.51
CA ILE A 201 -9.18 -26.76 -2.44
C ILE A 201 -10.12 -27.46 -1.46
N GLY A 202 -11.16 -26.77 -0.98
CA GLY A 202 -12.07 -27.32 0.01
C GLY A 202 -12.82 -28.57 -0.47
N LYS A 203 -13.22 -28.60 -1.74
CA LYS A 203 -13.80 -29.79 -2.38
C LYS A 203 -12.84 -30.99 -2.40
N ARG A 204 -11.53 -30.75 -2.54
CA ARG A 204 -10.51 -31.80 -2.60
C ARG A 204 -10.07 -32.28 -1.22
N THR A 205 -10.05 -31.39 -0.24
CA THR A 205 -9.62 -31.71 1.14
C THR A 205 -10.79 -32.13 2.03
N GLY A 206 -12.03 -31.94 1.60
CA GLY A 206 -13.23 -32.17 2.42
C GLY A 206 -13.39 -31.14 3.54
N SER A 207 -12.74 -29.97 3.42
CA SER A 207 -12.79 -28.89 4.41
C SER A 207 -13.23 -27.59 3.76
N GLU A 208 -14.37 -27.04 4.16
CA GLU A 208 -14.87 -25.80 3.59
C GLU A 208 -14.07 -24.59 4.08
N TYR A 209 -13.86 -23.61 3.20
CA TYR A 209 -13.30 -22.32 3.56
C TYR A 209 -14.33 -21.56 4.41
N GLY A 210 -13.98 -21.30 5.67
CA GLY A 210 -14.85 -20.58 6.60
C GLY A 210 -14.63 -19.07 6.53
N PRO A 211 -15.59 -18.27 7.04
CA PRO A 211 -15.42 -16.82 7.14
C PRO A 211 -14.20 -16.49 8.00
N LEU A 212 -13.35 -15.58 7.51
CA LEU A 212 -12.20 -15.06 8.27
C LEU A 212 -12.65 -14.21 9.48
N ALA A 213 -13.86 -13.63 9.40
CA ALA A 213 -14.49 -12.93 10.51
C ALA A 213 -15.20 -13.91 11.47
N GLY A 214 -14.64 -14.10 12.67
CA GLY A 214 -15.38 -14.66 13.81
C GLY A 214 -15.00 -16.05 14.29
N ARG A 215 -13.71 -16.42 14.34
CA ARG A 215 -13.28 -17.40 15.36
C ARG A 215 -13.04 -16.65 16.67
N PRO A 216 -13.78 -16.95 17.76
CA PRO A 216 -13.31 -16.61 19.10
C PRO A 216 -11.91 -17.21 19.26
N SER A 217 -11.00 -16.50 19.95
CA SER A 217 -9.80 -17.14 20.46
C SER A 217 -10.25 -18.33 21.33
N ASN A 218 -10.02 -19.54 20.85
CA ASN A 218 -10.00 -20.70 21.72
C ASN A 218 -8.68 -20.64 22.48
N ASP A 219 -8.63 -19.77 23.49
CA ASP A 219 -7.68 -19.92 24.58
C ASP A 219 -8.16 -21.10 25.42
N GLY A 220 -7.51 -22.25 25.19
CA GLY A 220 -7.47 -23.38 26.11
C GLY A 220 -6.16 -23.37 26.87
#